data_AF-A0AAU1X1Y9-F1
#
_entry.id   AF-A0AAU1X1Y9-F1
#
_cell.length_a   1.000
_cell.length_b   1.000
_cell.length_c   1.000
_cell.angle_alpha   90.00
_cell.angle_beta   90.00
_cell.angle_gamma   90.00
#
_symmetry.space_group_name_H-M   'P 1'
#
loop_
_entity.id
_entity.type
_entity.pdbx_description
1 polymer ?
#
loop_
_entity_poly.entity_id
_entity_poly.type
_entity_poly.pdbx_seq_one_letter_code
_entity_poly.pdbx_strand_id
1 'polypeptide(L)'
;MPFDAGEDSLPGLPRISDATLRDSAHMAGVEFGPKDAAAIAERLVRTGVELVEVGMVSGPDSKDADLVLATHEAVGPERSMTLVVVRDRRQVARALDEAERLGVRHIMYSIPTSEQHAQLKLDSPSLKFLQALARSAIVQAKERGFHVTFSGEDGARTPRERLVPYVTSGFEAGADRFRLAETVACLSPWRMQSVIGDLTAIDGSEIEIHSHNMLGMAVANSLAAVRAGAQWVSATVGGIGERGGNAPLAELLTSLRVMHGDTRFDLTHLTELSRLALKGAGLGDAFQSGPTAPHAFAYELPGQLSFPEAYETLPAEVVGNRRELRVRTRLTTALVAWALEGSGVGTDVGAFTDWLSERQRDAGGPLLDRDAVRKAAVDFQAVV
;
A
#
# COMPACT_ATOMS: atom_id res chain seq x y z
N MET A 1 -21.70 -8.59 10.84
CA MET A 1 -22.66 -8.70 9.73
C MET A 1 -21.86 -8.74 8.44
N PRO A 2 -22.03 -9.71 7.52
CA PRO A 2 -21.50 -9.52 6.18
C PRO A 2 -22.22 -8.31 5.59
N PHE A 3 -21.48 -7.31 5.11
CA PHE A 3 -22.06 -6.23 4.31
C PHE A 3 -22.73 -6.90 3.10
N ASP A 4 -24.02 -6.63 2.90
CA ASP A 4 -24.73 -7.09 1.71
C ASP A 4 -24.16 -6.33 0.51
N ALA A 5 -23.36 -7.01 -0.31
CA ALA A 5 -22.59 -6.42 -1.41
C ALA A 5 -23.45 -5.98 -2.61
N GLY A 6 -24.78 -6.06 -2.51
CA GLY A 6 -25.75 -5.91 -3.60
C GLY A 6 -25.38 -4.88 -4.69
N GLU A 7 -25.39 -3.59 -4.37
CA GLU A 7 -25.13 -2.49 -5.33
C GLU A 7 -23.65 -2.11 -5.50
N ASP A 8 -22.77 -2.63 -4.64
CA ASP A 8 -21.33 -2.32 -4.60
C ASP A 8 -20.45 -3.50 -5.04
N SER A 9 -21.04 -4.49 -5.71
CA SER A 9 -20.27 -5.62 -6.26
C SER A 9 -19.29 -5.15 -7.35
N LEU A 10 -18.04 -5.60 -7.24
CA LEU A 10 -17.02 -5.36 -8.25
C LEU A 10 -17.22 -6.33 -9.43
N PRO A 11 -16.92 -5.91 -10.68
CA PRO A 11 -17.05 -6.79 -11.85
C PRO A 11 -16.08 -7.98 -11.79
N GLY A 12 -15.01 -7.85 -11.01
CA GLY A 12 -14.07 -8.90 -10.64
C GLY A 12 -13.21 -8.44 -9.48
N LEU A 13 -12.64 -9.39 -8.75
CA LEU A 13 -11.67 -9.06 -7.70
C LEU A 13 -10.31 -8.73 -8.35
N PRO A 14 -9.65 -7.64 -7.93
CA PRO A 14 -8.40 -7.22 -8.56
C PRO A 14 -7.23 -8.11 -8.13
N ARG A 15 -6.19 -8.13 -8.96
CA ARG A 15 -4.84 -8.56 -8.58
C ARG A 15 -4.07 -7.37 -8.00
N ILE A 16 -3.16 -7.64 -7.09
CA ILE A 16 -2.43 -6.61 -6.35
C ILE A 16 -0.96 -6.60 -6.77
N SER A 17 -0.47 -5.41 -7.12
CA SER A 17 0.95 -5.12 -7.27
C SER A 17 1.39 -4.28 -6.07
N ASP A 18 2.35 -4.72 -5.28
CA ASP A 18 2.92 -3.90 -4.23
C ASP A 18 4.14 -3.13 -4.75
N ALA A 19 4.15 -1.82 -4.57
CA ALA A 19 5.21 -0.92 -5.04
C ALA A 19 6.11 -0.40 -3.92
N THR A 20 6.09 -1.00 -2.72
CA THR A 20 6.86 -0.50 -1.56
C THR A 20 8.35 -0.44 -1.87
N LEU A 21 8.93 -1.45 -2.52
CA LEU A 21 10.37 -1.51 -2.80
C LEU A 21 10.80 -0.79 -4.09
N ARG A 22 9.86 -0.12 -4.77
CA ARG A 22 10.10 0.63 -6.00
C ARG A 22 9.74 2.09 -5.86
N ASP A 23 8.51 2.40 -5.48
CA ASP A 23 8.03 3.78 -5.41
C ASP A 23 8.59 4.52 -4.18
N SER A 24 9.04 3.81 -3.14
CA SER A 24 9.74 4.41 -2.01
C SER A 24 11.03 5.13 -2.43
N ALA A 25 11.68 4.70 -3.52
CA ALA A 25 12.90 5.33 -4.02
C ALA A 25 12.67 6.79 -4.47
N HIS A 26 11.41 7.18 -4.70
CA HIS A 26 11.02 8.55 -5.00
C HIS A 26 10.72 9.39 -3.73
N MET A 27 10.70 8.77 -2.55
CA MET A 27 10.58 9.46 -1.27
C MET A 27 11.96 9.87 -0.77
N ALA A 28 12.20 11.17 -0.65
CA ALA A 28 13.52 11.70 -0.28
C ALA A 28 13.98 11.15 1.09
N GLY A 29 15.17 10.54 1.11
CA GLY A 29 15.78 9.99 2.32
C GLY A 29 15.34 8.57 2.68
N VAL A 30 14.48 7.93 1.88
CA VAL A 30 14.06 6.54 2.08
C VAL A 30 14.85 5.63 1.13
N GLU A 31 15.59 4.69 1.70
CA GLU A 31 16.31 3.64 0.97
C GLU A 31 16.17 2.31 1.71
N PHE A 32 15.83 1.25 0.99
CA PHE A 32 15.77 -0.11 1.55
C PHE A 32 17.08 -0.85 1.31
N GLY A 33 17.55 -1.59 2.31
CA GLY A 33 18.64 -2.55 2.14
C GLY A 33 18.14 -3.88 1.53
N PRO A 34 19.01 -4.64 0.83
CA PRO A 34 18.63 -5.92 0.21
C PRO A 34 18.00 -6.93 1.18
N LYS A 35 18.50 -7.00 2.43
CA LYS A 35 17.96 -7.90 3.46
C LYS A 35 16.54 -7.54 3.87
N ASP A 36 16.26 -6.24 4.05
CA ASP A 36 14.91 -5.78 4.40
C ASP A 36 13.96 -5.99 3.23
N ALA A 37 14.44 -5.74 2.00
CA ALA A 37 13.68 -5.96 0.78
C ALA A 37 13.23 -7.43 0.61
N ALA A 38 14.14 -8.39 0.77
CA ALA A 38 13.81 -9.81 0.75
C ALA A 38 12.75 -10.16 1.82
N ALA A 39 12.94 -9.71 3.06
CA ALA A 39 12.02 -9.99 4.17
C ALA A 39 10.62 -9.37 3.98
N ILE A 40 10.55 -8.19 3.35
CA ILE A 40 9.30 -7.51 2.98
C ILE A 40 8.62 -8.27 1.84
N ALA A 41 9.37 -8.64 0.79
CA ALA A 41 8.84 -9.34 -0.38
C ALA A 41 8.24 -10.71 -0.03
N GLU A 42 8.92 -11.50 0.80
CA GLU A 42 8.39 -12.79 1.28
C GLU A 42 7.03 -12.63 1.99
N ARG A 43 6.92 -11.60 2.84
CA ARG A 43 5.68 -11.31 3.58
C ARG A 43 4.57 -10.81 2.67
N LEU A 44 4.88 -10.00 1.66
CA LEU A 44 3.93 -9.58 0.65
C LEU A 44 3.36 -10.77 -0.13
N VAL A 45 4.23 -11.67 -0.60
CA VAL A 45 3.79 -12.88 -1.30
C VAL A 45 3.01 -13.81 -0.38
N ARG A 46 3.42 -13.96 0.89
CA ARG A 46 2.67 -14.71 1.90
C ARG A 46 1.28 -14.11 2.16
N THR A 47 1.13 -12.78 2.16
CA THR A 47 -0.18 -12.11 2.23
C THR A 47 -1.06 -12.49 1.05
N GLY A 48 -0.49 -12.87 -0.09
CA GLY A 48 -1.19 -13.19 -1.32
C GLY A 48 -1.02 -12.14 -2.42
N VAL A 49 -0.19 -11.10 -2.21
CA VAL A 49 0.10 -10.07 -3.24
C VAL A 49 0.73 -10.72 -4.46
N GLU A 50 0.10 -10.55 -5.62
CA GLU A 50 0.47 -11.21 -6.87
C GLU A 50 1.82 -10.78 -7.42
N LEU A 51 2.19 -9.50 -7.28
CA LEU A 51 3.43 -8.96 -7.84
C LEU A 51 4.10 -7.98 -6.88
N VAL A 52 5.40 -8.12 -6.68
CA VAL A 52 6.22 -7.19 -5.89
C VAL A 52 7.09 -6.38 -6.84
N GLU A 53 6.90 -5.06 -6.89
CA GLU A 53 7.76 -4.17 -7.65
C GLU A 53 9.00 -3.81 -6.86
N VAL A 54 10.15 -3.88 -7.53
CA VAL A 54 11.45 -3.61 -6.91
C VAL A 54 12.35 -2.85 -7.86
N GLY A 55 12.89 -1.75 -7.32
CA GLY A 55 14.02 -1.02 -7.91
C GLY A 55 13.83 -0.53 -9.34
N MET A 56 14.92 -0.02 -9.88
CA MET A 56 14.99 0.52 -11.22
C MET A 56 16.29 0.13 -11.93
N VAL A 57 16.17 -0.26 -13.19
CA VAL A 57 17.29 -0.53 -14.09
C VAL A 57 17.34 0.53 -15.18
N SER A 58 18.51 1.15 -15.34
CA SER A 58 18.75 2.19 -16.35
C SER A 58 19.87 1.85 -17.33
N GLY A 59 20.61 0.78 -17.06
CA GLY A 59 21.76 0.33 -17.83
C GLY A 59 22.65 -0.59 -16.97
N PRO A 60 23.86 -0.91 -17.44
CA PRO A 60 24.81 -1.72 -16.69
C PRO A 60 25.12 -1.12 -15.32
N ASP A 61 25.35 -1.98 -14.32
CA ASP A 61 25.72 -1.59 -12.96
C ASP A 61 24.70 -0.64 -12.30
N SER A 62 23.40 -0.89 -12.53
CA SER A 62 22.32 -0.09 -11.95
C SER A 62 22.38 -0.13 -10.41
N LYS A 63 22.19 1.03 -9.77
CA LYS A 63 22.27 1.19 -8.30
C LYS A 63 21.42 0.17 -7.53
N ASP A 64 20.25 -0.18 -8.05
CA ASP A 64 19.30 -1.06 -7.38
C ASP A 64 19.53 -2.56 -7.71
N ALA A 65 20.62 -2.93 -8.38
CA ALA A 65 20.89 -4.31 -8.78
C ALA A 65 20.82 -5.30 -7.60
N ASP A 66 21.47 -4.97 -6.47
CA ASP A 66 21.47 -5.82 -5.28
C ASP A 66 20.07 -5.94 -4.65
N LEU A 67 19.27 -4.87 -4.72
CA LEU A 67 17.88 -4.86 -4.24
C LEU A 67 16.99 -5.76 -5.09
N VAL A 68 17.15 -5.68 -6.41
CA VAL A 68 16.44 -6.52 -7.40
C VAL A 68 16.81 -7.98 -7.20
N LEU A 69 18.10 -8.32 -7.08
CA LEU A 69 18.57 -9.69 -6.87
C LEU A 69 18.01 -10.29 -5.57
N ALA A 70 18.12 -9.57 -4.46
CA ALA A 70 17.64 -10.09 -3.17
C ALA A 70 16.12 -10.31 -3.16
N THR A 71 15.35 -9.43 -3.80
CA THR A 71 13.89 -9.60 -3.93
C THR A 71 13.54 -10.77 -4.85
N HIS A 72 14.23 -10.88 -5.98
CA HIS A 72 14.06 -11.96 -6.93
C HIS A 72 14.40 -13.33 -6.32
N GLU A 73 15.50 -13.44 -5.58
CA GLU A 73 15.88 -14.67 -4.88
C GLU A 73 14.84 -15.09 -3.83
N ALA A 74 14.23 -14.12 -3.16
CA ALA A 74 13.25 -14.36 -2.11
C ALA A 74 11.88 -14.84 -2.63
N VAL A 75 11.40 -14.29 -3.75
CA VAL A 75 10.03 -14.55 -4.24
C VAL A 75 9.95 -15.17 -5.64
N GLY A 76 11.07 -15.25 -6.34
CA GLY A 76 11.19 -15.73 -7.71
C GLY A 76 10.85 -14.65 -8.78
N PRO A 77 11.38 -14.83 -10.01
CA PRO A 77 11.21 -13.87 -11.11
C PRO A 77 9.76 -13.56 -11.46
N GLU A 78 8.89 -14.56 -11.34
CA GLU A 78 7.49 -14.48 -11.77
C GLU A 78 6.62 -13.67 -10.80
N ARG A 79 7.15 -13.37 -9.61
CA ARG A 79 6.47 -12.59 -8.56
C ARG A 79 7.14 -11.24 -8.32
N SER A 80 8.17 -10.91 -9.10
CA SER A 80 8.91 -9.65 -9.00
C SER A 80 8.87 -8.87 -10.32
N MET A 81 8.65 -7.56 -10.27
CA MET A 81 8.70 -6.67 -11.43
C MET A 81 9.66 -5.51 -11.21
N THR A 82 10.45 -5.14 -12.22
CA THR A 82 11.42 -4.04 -12.11
C THR A 82 11.13 -2.93 -13.10
N LEU A 83 11.26 -1.67 -12.66
CA LEU A 83 11.14 -0.52 -13.54
C LEU A 83 12.36 -0.46 -14.47
N VAL A 84 12.13 -0.34 -15.78
CA VAL A 84 13.17 -0.05 -16.76
C VAL A 84 13.02 1.39 -17.23
N VAL A 85 14.10 2.17 -17.13
CA VAL A 85 14.11 3.56 -17.59
C VAL A 85 14.05 3.62 -19.10
N VAL A 86 13.20 4.50 -19.62
CA VAL A 86 13.04 4.75 -21.06
C VAL A 86 13.46 6.17 -21.40
N ARG A 87 14.62 6.32 -22.05
CA ARG A 87 15.08 7.60 -22.63
C ARG A 87 15.14 7.53 -24.15
N ASP A 88 15.81 6.51 -24.66
CA ASP A 88 15.96 6.26 -26.09
C ASP A 88 16.15 4.75 -26.36
N ARG A 89 16.10 4.38 -27.64
CA ARG A 89 16.18 2.97 -28.07
C ARG A 89 17.47 2.28 -27.60
N ARG A 90 18.62 2.95 -27.67
CA ARG A 90 19.93 2.36 -27.33
C ARG A 90 20.09 2.21 -25.82
N GLN A 91 19.63 3.18 -25.04
CA GLN A 91 19.63 3.09 -23.59
C GLN A 91 18.69 1.98 -23.10
N VAL A 92 17.49 1.87 -23.68
CA VAL A 92 16.55 0.77 -23.35
C VAL A 92 17.19 -0.59 -23.62
N ALA A 93 17.84 -0.80 -24.77
CA ALA A 93 18.50 -2.06 -25.07
C ALA A 93 19.53 -2.47 -23.99
N ARG A 94 20.36 -1.51 -23.54
CA ARG A 94 21.35 -1.75 -22.47
C ARG A 94 20.71 -2.02 -21.12
N ALA A 95 19.59 -1.36 -20.80
CA ALA A 95 18.84 -1.59 -19.58
C ALA A 95 18.17 -2.97 -19.59
N LEU A 96 17.71 -3.43 -20.76
CA LEU A 96 17.18 -4.79 -20.92
C LEU A 96 18.27 -5.85 -20.80
N ASP A 97 19.47 -5.63 -21.37
CA ASP A 97 20.62 -6.53 -21.17
C ASP A 97 20.94 -6.70 -19.67
N GLU A 98 20.88 -5.61 -18.90
CA GLU A 98 21.07 -5.65 -17.45
C GLU A 98 19.93 -6.38 -16.73
N ALA A 99 18.66 -6.08 -17.08
CA ALA A 99 17.52 -6.79 -16.51
C ALA A 99 17.59 -8.31 -16.77
N GLU A 100 18.02 -8.76 -17.95
CA GLU A 100 18.26 -10.17 -18.24
C GLU A 100 19.38 -10.75 -17.37
N ARG A 101 20.49 -10.02 -17.20
CA ARG A 101 21.60 -10.41 -16.32
C ARG A 101 21.15 -10.61 -14.88
N LEU A 102 20.22 -9.78 -14.41
CA LEU A 102 19.61 -9.85 -13.08
C LEU A 102 18.49 -10.90 -12.97
N GLY A 103 18.19 -11.62 -14.05
CA GLY A 103 17.16 -12.67 -14.07
C GLY A 103 15.72 -12.14 -14.12
N VAL A 104 15.51 -10.86 -14.35
CA VAL A 104 14.17 -10.24 -14.38
C VAL A 104 13.32 -10.85 -15.50
N ARG A 105 12.03 -11.06 -15.24
CA ARG A 105 11.05 -11.55 -16.22
C ARG A 105 9.89 -10.59 -16.46
N HIS A 106 9.52 -9.84 -15.44
CA HIS A 106 8.47 -8.81 -15.52
C HIS A 106 9.13 -7.44 -15.44
N ILE A 107 8.84 -6.58 -16.41
CA ILE A 107 9.32 -5.20 -16.42
C ILE A 107 8.17 -4.22 -16.50
N MET A 108 8.43 -3.01 -15.98
CA MET A 108 7.58 -1.86 -16.20
C MET A 108 8.34 -0.76 -16.92
N TYR A 109 7.72 -0.11 -17.89
CA TYR A 109 8.19 1.15 -18.46
C TYR A 109 7.35 2.31 -17.92
N SER A 110 7.98 3.34 -17.33
CA SER A 110 7.29 4.58 -16.97
C SER A 110 7.56 5.65 -18.02
N ILE A 111 6.56 5.99 -18.83
CA ILE A 111 6.68 6.97 -19.91
C ILE A 111 5.62 8.07 -19.69
N PRO A 112 6.01 9.36 -19.68
CA PRO A 112 5.04 10.44 -19.49
C PRO A 112 4.06 10.52 -20.65
N THR A 113 2.77 10.63 -20.33
CA THR A 113 1.72 10.79 -21.35
C THR A 113 1.19 12.20 -21.43
N SER A 114 1.28 13.00 -20.36
CA SER A 114 0.87 14.41 -20.40
C SER A 114 1.87 15.24 -21.20
N GLU A 115 1.38 16.27 -21.90
CA GLU A 115 2.24 17.12 -22.74
C GLU A 115 3.33 17.82 -21.92
N GLN A 116 2.97 18.30 -20.73
CA GLN A 116 3.90 18.98 -19.84
C GLN A 116 5.03 18.05 -19.39
N HIS A 117 4.70 16.85 -18.89
CA HIS A 117 5.75 15.91 -18.44
C HIS A 117 6.57 15.39 -19.61
N ALA A 118 5.95 15.12 -20.75
CA ALA A 118 6.64 14.67 -21.96
C ALA A 118 7.64 15.71 -22.47
N GLN A 119 7.25 16.99 -22.49
CA GLN A 119 8.17 18.08 -22.81
C GLN A 119 9.33 18.19 -21.81
N LEU A 120 9.06 18.08 -20.50
CA LEU A 120 10.08 18.27 -19.48
C LEU A 120 11.07 17.10 -19.39
N LYS A 121 10.59 15.86 -19.56
CA LYS A 121 11.41 14.65 -19.36
C LYS A 121 12.01 14.10 -20.65
N LEU A 122 11.35 14.29 -21.79
CA LEU A 122 11.74 13.71 -23.08
C LEU A 122 11.95 14.76 -24.17
N ASP A 123 11.88 16.05 -23.83
CA ASP A 123 12.05 17.17 -24.76
C ASP A 123 11.07 17.15 -25.96
N SER A 124 9.92 16.48 -25.81
CA SER A 124 8.90 16.43 -26.86
C SER A 124 7.50 16.19 -26.31
N PRO A 125 6.51 17.04 -26.62
CA PRO A 125 5.11 16.82 -26.28
C PRO A 125 4.40 16.03 -27.39
N SER A 126 5.09 15.57 -28.44
CA SER A 126 4.47 14.91 -29.58
C SER A 126 3.94 13.52 -29.23
N LEU A 127 2.63 13.31 -29.36
CA LEU A 127 2.03 11.98 -29.16
C LEU A 127 2.65 10.93 -30.09
N LYS A 128 2.89 11.29 -31.36
CA LYS A 128 3.53 10.40 -32.35
C LYS A 128 4.92 9.96 -31.89
N PHE A 129 5.69 10.87 -31.29
CA PHE A 129 7.00 10.55 -30.74
C PHE A 129 6.88 9.58 -29.56
N LEU A 130 5.97 9.84 -28.61
CA LEU A 130 5.75 8.97 -27.46
C LEU A 130 5.28 7.56 -27.86
N GLN A 131 4.38 7.46 -28.83
CA GLN A 131 3.94 6.18 -29.38
C GLN A 131 5.12 5.43 -30.02
N ALA A 132 5.95 6.11 -30.83
CA ALA A 132 7.12 5.47 -31.44
C ALA A 132 8.13 4.99 -30.38
N LEU A 133 8.38 5.79 -29.34
CA LEU A 133 9.27 5.44 -28.24
C LEU A 133 8.75 4.23 -27.45
N ALA A 134 7.48 4.28 -27.02
CA ALA A 134 6.84 3.20 -26.27
C ALA A 134 6.81 1.90 -27.08
N ARG A 135 6.34 1.94 -28.34
CA ARG A 135 6.33 0.76 -29.22
C ARG A 135 7.72 0.18 -29.42
N SER A 136 8.74 1.02 -29.64
CA SER A 136 10.12 0.56 -29.76
C SER A 136 10.63 -0.12 -28.48
N ALA A 137 10.30 0.41 -27.30
CA ALA A 137 10.71 -0.18 -26.02
C ALA A 137 9.98 -1.51 -25.75
N ILE A 138 8.67 -1.55 -26.00
CA ILE A 138 7.83 -2.75 -25.85
C ILE A 138 8.34 -3.87 -26.76
N VAL A 139 8.49 -3.62 -28.07
CA VAL A 139 8.95 -4.63 -29.02
C VAL A 139 10.31 -5.22 -28.62
N GLN A 140 11.27 -4.37 -28.23
CA GLN A 140 12.60 -4.86 -27.80
C GLN A 140 12.53 -5.77 -26.56
N ALA A 141 11.61 -5.50 -25.63
CA ALA A 141 11.42 -6.36 -24.46
C ALA A 141 10.66 -7.65 -24.79
N LYS A 142 9.62 -7.58 -25.65
CA LYS A 142 8.88 -8.77 -26.08
C LYS A 142 9.76 -9.72 -26.90
N GLU A 143 10.65 -9.23 -27.75
CA GLU A 143 11.64 -10.03 -28.48
C GLU A 143 12.58 -10.81 -27.55
N ARG A 144 12.78 -10.33 -26.32
CA ARG A 144 13.58 -10.96 -25.26
C ARG A 144 12.76 -11.83 -24.31
N GLY A 145 11.45 -11.92 -24.51
CA GLY A 145 10.55 -12.76 -23.71
C GLY A 145 10.11 -12.16 -22.38
N PHE A 146 10.25 -10.85 -22.18
CA PHE A 146 9.72 -10.19 -20.98
C PHE A 146 8.19 -10.11 -21.00
N HIS A 147 7.60 -10.15 -19.80
CA HIS A 147 6.26 -9.64 -19.54
C HIS A 147 6.35 -8.12 -19.33
N VAL A 148 5.59 -7.34 -20.11
CA VAL A 148 5.76 -5.90 -20.25
C VAL A 148 4.52 -5.18 -19.76
N THR A 149 4.68 -4.49 -18.64
CA THR A 149 3.78 -3.40 -18.25
C THR A 149 4.33 -2.09 -18.80
N PHE A 150 3.51 -1.28 -19.45
CA PHE A 150 3.87 0.10 -19.78
C PHE A 150 2.92 1.05 -19.07
N SER A 151 3.45 2.13 -18.53
CA SER A 151 2.75 3.04 -17.64
C SER A 151 2.68 4.43 -18.25
N GLY A 152 1.51 5.05 -18.15
CA GLY A 152 1.31 6.47 -18.44
C GLY A 152 1.59 7.31 -17.20
N GLU A 153 2.83 7.79 -17.07
CA GLU A 153 3.17 8.78 -16.04
C GLU A 153 2.37 10.07 -16.31
N ASP A 154 1.78 10.61 -15.24
CA ASP A 154 0.86 11.75 -15.30
C ASP A 154 -0.39 11.49 -16.17
N GLY A 155 -0.78 10.22 -16.29
CA GLY A 155 -1.93 9.77 -17.07
C GLY A 155 -3.23 10.42 -16.62
N ALA A 156 -3.39 10.66 -15.32
CA ALA A 156 -4.57 11.32 -14.74
C ALA A 156 -4.84 12.74 -15.25
N ARG A 157 -3.82 13.45 -15.76
CA ARG A 157 -3.95 14.78 -16.38
C ARG A 157 -3.82 14.75 -17.90
N THR A 158 -3.71 13.56 -18.49
CA THR A 158 -3.60 13.39 -19.94
C THR A 158 -5.00 13.39 -20.56
N PRO A 159 -5.28 14.24 -21.58
CA PRO A 159 -6.56 14.22 -22.28
C PRO A 159 -6.85 12.86 -22.91
N ARG A 160 -8.12 12.47 -22.93
CA ARG A 160 -8.60 11.18 -23.47
C ARG A 160 -8.13 10.94 -24.91
N GLU A 161 -8.20 11.97 -25.75
CA GLU A 161 -7.82 11.96 -27.16
C GLU A 161 -6.33 11.69 -27.38
N ARG A 162 -5.54 11.83 -26.32
CA ARG A 162 -4.11 11.54 -26.29
C ARG A 162 -3.79 10.23 -25.59
N LEU A 163 -4.44 9.98 -24.45
CA LEU A 163 -4.20 8.82 -23.62
C LEU A 163 -4.67 7.53 -24.32
N VAL A 164 -5.90 7.49 -24.84
CA VAL A 164 -6.45 6.29 -25.48
C VAL A 164 -5.60 5.85 -26.67
N PRO A 165 -5.24 6.71 -27.66
CA PRO A 165 -4.38 6.27 -28.76
C PRO A 165 -2.97 5.86 -28.31
N TYR A 166 -2.42 6.46 -27.25
CA TYR A 166 -1.15 6.02 -26.69
C TYR A 166 -1.25 4.58 -26.16
N VAL A 167 -2.27 4.30 -25.35
CA VAL A 167 -2.51 2.98 -24.75
C VAL A 167 -2.80 1.93 -25.81
N THR A 168 -3.68 2.23 -26.77
CA THR A 168 -3.96 1.35 -27.93
C THR A 168 -2.67 0.99 -28.66
N SER A 169 -1.80 1.97 -28.94
CA SER A 169 -0.56 1.71 -29.66
C SER A 169 0.43 0.82 -28.90
N GLY A 170 0.38 0.82 -27.57
CA GLY A 170 1.21 -0.03 -26.72
C GLY A 170 0.74 -1.48 -26.72
N PHE A 171 -0.57 -1.72 -26.60
CA PHE A 171 -1.15 -3.06 -26.73
C PHE A 171 -0.94 -3.64 -28.14
N GLU A 172 -1.10 -2.84 -29.19
CA GLU A 172 -0.77 -3.25 -30.57
C GLU A 172 0.71 -3.63 -30.77
N ALA A 173 1.61 -3.11 -29.93
CA ALA A 173 3.04 -3.49 -29.95
C ALA A 173 3.32 -4.73 -29.10
N GLY A 174 2.31 -5.31 -28.44
CA GLY A 174 2.41 -6.54 -27.68
C GLY A 174 2.67 -6.36 -26.18
N ALA A 175 2.42 -5.17 -25.61
CA ALA A 175 2.44 -5.01 -24.16
C ALA A 175 1.35 -5.87 -23.50
N ASP A 176 1.64 -6.41 -22.32
CA ASP A 176 0.73 -7.31 -21.62
C ASP A 176 -0.21 -6.53 -20.68
N ARG A 177 0.24 -5.38 -20.15
CA ARG A 177 -0.54 -4.55 -19.23
C ARG A 177 -0.26 -3.05 -19.41
N PHE A 178 -1.29 -2.22 -19.27
CA PHE A 178 -1.14 -0.78 -19.14
C PHE A 178 -1.39 -0.32 -17.70
N ARG A 179 -0.53 0.54 -17.16
CA ARG A 179 -0.73 1.19 -15.87
C ARG A 179 -1.07 2.67 -16.05
N LEU A 180 -2.19 3.10 -15.49
CA LEU A 180 -2.46 4.52 -15.29
C LEU A 180 -1.80 4.98 -13.98
N ALA A 181 -0.88 5.94 -14.05
CA ALA A 181 -0.31 6.55 -12.85
C ALA A 181 -1.00 7.89 -12.53
N GLU A 182 -1.57 8.00 -11.34
CA GLU A 182 -2.15 9.23 -10.81
C GLU A 182 -1.09 10.10 -10.11
N THR A 183 -0.07 10.52 -10.85
CA THR A 183 1.18 11.10 -10.30
C THR A 183 0.95 12.20 -9.26
N VAL A 184 -0.06 13.07 -9.43
CA VAL A 184 -0.30 14.21 -8.53
C VAL A 184 -1.56 14.07 -7.66
N ALA A 185 -2.18 12.89 -7.61
CA ALA A 185 -3.39 12.61 -6.82
C ALA A 185 -4.56 13.61 -7.05
N CYS A 186 -4.93 13.87 -8.31
CA CYS A 186 -5.92 14.90 -8.67
C CYS A 186 -7.30 14.35 -9.10
N LEU A 187 -7.48 13.04 -9.16
CA LEU A 187 -8.75 12.44 -9.55
C LEU A 187 -9.62 12.17 -8.32
N SER A 188 -10.90 12.41 -8.49
CA SER A 188 -11.93 11.87 -7.61
C SER A 188 -12.39 10.50 -8.12
N PRO A 189 -13.03 9.67 -7.28
CA PRO A 189 -13.45 8.32 -7.67
C PRO A 189 -14.36 8.29 -8.91
N TRP A 190 -15.23 9.28 -9.08
CA TRP A 190 -16.12 9.40 -10.26
C TRP A 190 -15.34 9.72 -11.54
N ARG A 191 -14.33 10.59 -11.48
CA ARG A 191 -13.46 10.86 -12.63
C ARG A 191 -12.57 9.66 -12.93
N MET A 192 -12.11 8.95 -11.89
CA MET A 192 -11.34 7.72 -12.05
C MET A 192 -12.14 6.67 -12.84
N GLN A 193 -13.41 6.44 -12.50
CA GLN A 193 -14.28 5.53 -13.25
C GLN A 193 -14.40 5.93 -14.73
N SER A 194 -14.57 7.23 -15.00
CA SER A 194 -14.65 7.73 -16.38
C SER A 194 -13.37 7.45 -17.17
N VAL A 195 -12.20 7.79 -16.61
CA VAL A 195 -10.91 7.61 -17.28
C VAL A 195 -10.60 6.13 -17.48
N ILE A 196 -10.83 5.29 -16.47
CA ILE A 196 -10.56 3.86 -16.55
C ILE A 196 -11.55 3.18 -17.51
N GLY A 197 -12.82 3.59 -17.52
CA GLY A 197 -13.82 3.07 -18.47
C GLY A 197 -13.44 3.30 -19.94
N ASP A 198 -12.82 4.44 -20.24
CA ASP A 198 -12.27 4.70 -21.58
C ASP A 198 -11.12 3.76 -21.95
N LEU A 199 -10.31 3.34 -20.97
CA LEU A 199 -9.17 2.46 -21.18
C LEU A 199 -9.61 0.99 -21.28
N THR A 200 -10.53 0.55 -20.43
CA THR A 200 -11.06 -0.83 -20.43
C THR A 200 -11.95 -1.11 -21.65
N ALA A 201 -12.42 -0.07 -22.33
CA ALA A 201 -13.08 -0.19 -23.64
C ALA A 201 -12.12 -0.57 -24.79
N ILE A 202 -10.80 -0.50 -24.58
CA ILE A 202 -9.82 -1.01 -25.54
C ILE A 202 -9.86 -2.55 -25.48
N ASP A 203 -10.14 -3.19 -26.61
CA ASP A 203 -10.33 -4.64 -26.68
C ASP A 203 -9.09 -5.39 -26.20
N GLY A 204 -9.31 -6.40 -25.34
CA GLY A 204 -8.25 -7.19 -24.72
C GLY A 204 -7.33 -6.45 -23.74
N SER A 205 -7.65 -5.20 -23.37
CA SER A 205 -6.80 -4.42 -22.47
C SER A 205 -6.79 -4.95 -21.03
N GLU A 206 -5.59 -5.08 -20.48
CA GLU A 206 -5.38 -5.32 -19.06
C GLU A 206 -4.88 -4.02 -18.40
N ILE A 207 -5.67 -3.48 -17.49
CA ILE A 207 -5.48 -2.15 -16.90
C ILE A 207 -5.13 -2.27 -15.42
N GLU A 208 -4.08 -1.56 -15.04
CA GLU A 208 -3.63 -1.34 -13.67
C GLU A 208 -3.80 0.13 -13.27
N ILE A 209 -4.21 0.36 -12.02
CA ILE A 209 -4.23 1.70 -11.41
C ILE A 209 -3.13 1.85 -10.36
N HIS A 210 -2.32 2.92 -10.47
CA HIS A 210 -1.38 3.35 -9.43
C HIS A 210 -1.82 4.73 -8.91
N SER A 211 -2.53 4.75 -7.78
CA SER A 211 -3.05 5.98 -7.18
C SER A 211 -2.16 6.52 -6.06
N HIS A 212 -1.78 7.80 -6.17
CA HIS A 212 -1.17 8.55 -5.09
C HIS A 212 -2.21 9.08 -4.11
N ASN A 213 -1.80 9.32 -2.85
CA ASN A 213 -2.72 9.57 -1.74
C ASN A 213 -2.69 10.99 -1.18
N MET A 214 -2.22 11.99 -1.94
CA MET A 214 -2.10 13.35 -1.40
C MET A 214 -3.43 13.99 -0.97
N LEU A 215 -4.55 13.59 -1.57
CA LEU A 215 -5.88 14.04 -1.17
C LEU A 215 -6.64 12.99 -0.31
N GLY A 216 -5.97 11.93 0.13
CA GLY A 216 -6.59 10.85 0.92
C GLY A 216 -7.56 9.96 0.13
N MET A 217 -7.52 10.00 -1.21
CA MET A 217 -8.47 9.30 -2.08
C MET A 217 -7.92 8.03 -2.73
N ALA A 218 -6.68 7.60 -2.44
CA ALA A 218 -6.04 6.55 -3.24
C ALA A 218 -6.76 5.20 -3.19
N VAL A 219 -7.25 4.76 -2.02
CA VAL A 219 -8.04 3.52 -1.89
C VAL A 219 -9.37 3.65 -2.62
N ALA A 220 -10.08 4.78 -2.43
CA ALA A 220 -11.37 5.02 -3.08
C ALA A 220 -11.25 5.07 -4.61
N ASN A 221 -10.21 5.73 -5.13
CA ASN A 221 -9.87 5.76 -6.54
C ASN A 221 -9.52 4.36 -7.07
N SER A 222 -8.78 3.57 -6.30
CA SER A 222 -8.44 2.19 -6.67
C SER A 222 -9.69 1.32 -6.82
N LEU A 223 -10.60 1.35 -5.85
CA LEU A 223 -11.87 0.61 -5.91
C LEU A 223 -12.76 1.10 -7.05
N ALA A 224 -12.79 2.42 -7.29
CA ALA A 224 -13.48 3.02 -8.43
C ALA A 224 -12.93 2.55 -9.78
N ALA A 225 -11.60 2.44 -9.93
CA ALA A 225 -10.98 1.90 -11.13
C ALA A 225 -11.39 0.43 -11.36
N VAL A 226 -11.37 -0.39 -10.29
CA VAL A 226 -11.80 -1.79 -10.39
C VAL A 226 -13.27 -1.90 -10.78
N ARG A 227 -14.14 -1.03 -10.22
CA ARG A 227 -15.55 -0.94 -10.63
C ARG A 227 -15.72 -0.60 -12.12
N ALA A 228 -14.80 0.18 -12.69
CA ALA A 228 -14.75 0.49 -14.12
C ALA A 228 -14.04 -0.58 -14.98
N GLY A 229 -13.62 -1.71 -14.38
CA GLY A 229 -13.08 -2.86 -15.07
C GLY A 229 -11.55 -3.02 -14.99
N ALA A 230 -10.83 -2.16 -14.24
CA ALA A 230 -9.40 -2.40 -14.01
C ALA A 230 -9.19 -3.72 -13.27
N GLN A 231 -8.21 -4.50 -13.73
CA GLN A 231 -7.93 -5.85 -13.20
C GLN A 231 -6.77 -5.84 -12.20
N TRP A 232 -6.00 -4.76 -12.11
CA TRP A 232 -4.88 -4.62 -11.18
C TRP A 232 -4.93 -3.31 -10.40
N VAL A 233 -4.48 -3.37 -9.15
CA VAL A 233 -4.28 -2.20 -8.29
C VAL A 233 -2.86 -2.23 -7.74
N SER A 234 -2.15 -1.10 -7.88
CA SER A 234 -0.88 -0.87 -7.20
C SER A 234 -1.12 -0.29 -5.80
N ALA A 235 -0.46 -0.84 -4.79
CA ALA A 235 -0.52 -0.37 -3.41
C ALA A 235 0.86 -0.39 -2.76
N THR A 236 1.01 0.16 -1.57
CA THR A 236 2.26 0.04 -0.79
C THR A 236 1.97 -0.19 0.69
N VAL A 237 2.83 -0.95 1.35
CA VAL A 237 2.85 -1.10 2.80
C VAL A 237 2.92 0.28 3.47
N GLY A 238 1.96 0.55 4.37
CA GLY A 238 1.84 1.83 5.09
C GLY A 238 1.57 3.05 4.18
N GLY A 239 1.27 2.85 2.90
CA GLY A 239 1.12 3.95 1.96
C GLY A 239 2.44 4.65 1.60
N ILE A 240 3.60 4.03 1.90
CA ILE A 240 4.92 4.58 1.57
C ILE A 240 5.01 4.90 0.07
N GLY A 241 5.59 6.05 -0.28
CA GLY A 241 5.75 6.47 -1.67
C GLY A 241 5.95 7.96 -1.81
N GLU A 242 6.07 8.43 -3.05
CA GLU A 242 6.37 9.83 -3.33
C GLU A 242 5.37 10.83 -2.71
N ARG A 243 5.86 11.97 -2.18
CA ARG A 243 5.06 13.03 -1.53
C ARG A 243 4.20 12.52 -0.36
N GLY A 244 2.88 12.42 -0.58
CA GLY A 244 1.88 11.97 0.37
C GLY A 244 1.60 10.47 0.29
N GLY A 245 2.42 9.73 -0.46
CA GLY A 245 2.34 8.28 -0.53
C GLY A 245 1.39 7.74 -1.60
N ASN A 246 1.11 6.45 -1.50
CA ASN A 246 0.25 5.67 -2.41
C ASN A 246 -0.95 5.11 -1.66
N ALA A 247 -1.80 4.35 -2.36
CA ALA A 247 -2.84 3.54 -1.74
C ALA A 247 -2.21 2.60 -0.68
N PRO A 248 -2.55 2.76 0.62
CA PRO A 248 -1.98 1.91 1.65
C PRO A 248 -2.58 0.50 1.58
N LEU A 249 -1.69 -0.50 1.55
CA LEU A 249 -2.02 -1.89 1.28
C LEU A 249 -3.03 -2.45 2.29
N ALA A 250 -2.84 -2.17 3.58
CA ALA A 250 -3.69 -2.74 4.62
C ALA A 250 -5.13 -2.24 4.54
N GLU A 251 -5.35 -0.95 4.30
CA GLU A 251 -6.66 -0.35 4.07
C GLU A 251 -7.31 -0.87 2.79
N LEU A 252 -6.53 -1.05 1.71
CA LEU A 252 -7.06 -1.62 0.46
C LEU A 252 -7.54 -3.05 0.67
N LEU A 253 -6.70 -3.93 1.22
CA LEU A 253 -7.02 -5.34 1.42
C LEU A 253 -8.17 -5.53 2.42
N THR A 254 -8.22 -4.75 3.49
CA THR A 254 -9.33 -4.78 4.45
C THR A 254 -10.64 -4.26 3.84
N SER A 255 -10.58 -3.24 2.97
CA SER A 255 -11.75 -2.77 2.22
C SER A 255 -12.27 -3.86 1.28
N LEU A 256 -11.39 -4.51 0.50
CA LEU A 256 -11.75 -5.65 -0.35
C LEU A 256 -12.40 -6.79 0.46
N ARG A 257 -11.86 -7.10 1.64
CA ARG A 257 -12.44 -8.14 2.51
C ARG A 257 -13.81 -7.76 3.06
N VAL A 258 -13.93 -6.56 3.64
CA VAL A 258 -15.15 -6.15 4.37
C VAL A 258 -16.28 -5.80 3.40
N MET A 259 -15.98 -5.07 2.33
CA MET A 259 -16.99 -4.55 1.40
C MET A 259 -17.30 -5.52 0.26
N HIS A 260 -16.30 -6.31 -0.18
CA HIS A 260 -16.43 -7.16 -1.36
C HIS A 260 -16.21 -8.65 -1.08
N GLY A 261 -16.05 -9.04 0.20
CA GLY A 261 -15.93 -10.43 0.60
C GLY A 261 -14.66 -11.13 0.11
N ASP A 262 -13.62 -10.38 -0.29
CA ASP A 262 -12.37 -10.98 -0.76
C ASP A 262 -11.62 -11.65 0.39
N THR A 263 -11.53 -12.98 0.33
CA THR A 263 -10.93 -13.80 1.38
C THR A 263 -9.63 -14.46 0.96
N ARG A 264 -9.09 -14.09 -0.21
CA ARG A 264 -7.88 -14.69 -0.80
C ARG A 264 -6.59 -14.30 -0.06
N PHE A 265 -6.59 -13.18 0.65
CA PHE A 265 -5.41 -12.63 1.31
C PHE A 265 -5.26 -13.08 2.77
N ASP A 266 -4.06 -13.49 3.17
CA ASP A 266 -3.68 -13.71 4.57
C ASP A 266 -3.32 -12.37 5.22
N LEU A 267 -4.28 -11.79 5.95
CA LEU A 267 -4.13 -10.48 6.58
C LEU A 267 -3.44 -10.56 7.95
N THR A 268 -3.19 -11.77 8.49
CA THR A 268 -2.86 -11.98 9.91
C THR A 268 -1.48 -11.46 10.33
N HIS A 269 -0.61 -11.10 9.38
CA HIS A 269 0.71 -10.52 9.64
C HIS A 269 0.86 -9.09 9.08
N LEU A 270 -0.22 -8.43 8.65
CA LEU A 270 -0.14 -7.08 8.09
C LEU A 270 0.44 -6.06 9.07
N THR A 271 0.09 -6.15 10.35
CA THR A 271 0.65 -5.24 11.37
C THR A 271 2.16 -5.40 11.52
N GLU A 272 2.68 -6.63 11.48
CA GLU A 272 4.12 -6.89 11.51
C GLU A 272 4.80 -6.39 10.22
N LEU A 273 4.18 -6.62 9.06
CA LEU A 273 4.68 -6.16 7.77
C LEU A 273 4.79 -4.63 7.72
N SER A 274 3.76 -3.91 8.17
CA SER A 274 3.79 -2.44 8.28
C SER A 274 4.95 -1.98 9.16
N ARG A 275 5.16 -2.60 10.32
CA ARG A 275 6.28 -2.27 11.21
C ARG A 275 7.64 -2.55 10.56
N LEU A 276 7.78 -3.67 9.85
CA LEU A 276 9.00 -4.05 9.15
C LEU A 276 9.33 -3.02 8.06
N ALA A 277 8.36 -2.65 7.24
CA ALA A 277 8.54 -1.70 6.15
C ALA A 277 8.88 -0.29 6.67
N LEU A 278 8.17 0.21 7.69
CA LEU A 278 8.47 1.53 8.28
C LEU A 278 9.86 1.59 8.89
N LYS A 279 10.28 0.51 9.56
CA LYS A 279 11.65 0.38 10.09
C LYS A 279 12.68 0.36 8.97
N GLY A 280 12.47 -0.47 7.95
CA GLY A 280 13.36 -0.58 6.79
C GLY A 280 13.47 0.73 6.01
N ALA A 281 12.39 1.52 5.96
CA ALA A 281 12.35 2.83 5.33
C ALA A 281 12.98 3.96 6.17
N GLY A 282 13.35 3.69 7.43
CA GLY A 282 13.84 4.73 8.34
C GLY A 282 12.78 5.74 8.79
N LEU A 283 11.49 5.47 8.56
CA LEU A 283 10.37 6.35 8.94
C LEU A 283 9.98 6.20 10.42
N GLY A 284 10.52 5.19 11.11
CA GLY A 284 10.35 4.98 12.55
C GLY A 284 8.89 4.73 12.94
N ASP A 285 8.48 5.30 14.06
CA ASP A 285 7.13 5.15 14.63
C ASP A 285 6.22 6.34 14.31
N ALA A 286 6.44 6.99 13.16
CA ALA A 286 5.57 8.07 12.71
C ALA A 286 4.12 7.60 12.64
N PHE A 287 3.18 8.46 13.06
CA PHE A 287 1.76 8.13 13.09
C PHE A 287 1.29 7.64 11.72
N GLN A 288 0.63 6.46 11.72
CA GLN A 288 -0.04 5.90 10.56
C GLN A 288 -1.54 5.82 10.85
N SER A 289 -2.36 6.04 9.83
CA SER A 289 -3.78 5.70 9.85
C SER A 289 -3.99 4.20 9.58
N GLY A 290 -5.25 3.77 9.64
CA GLY A 290 -5.64 2.46 9.13
C GLY A 290 -5.51 1.31 10.13
N PRO A 291 -5.82 0.08 9.67
CA PRO A 291 -6.04 -1.07 10.55
C PRO A 291 -4.74 -1.60 11.19
N THR A 292 -3.58 -1.31 10.62
CA THR A 292 -2.29 -1.72 11.21
C THR A 292 -1.74 -0.71 12.22
N ALA A 293 -2.44 0.40 12.45
CA ALA A 293 -1.99 1.41 13.40
C ALA A 293 -2.11 0.91 14.85
N PRO A 294 -1.17 1.25 15.75
CA PRO A 294 -1.28 0.89 17.17
C PRO A 294 -2.54 1.43 17.86
N HIS A 295 -3.13 2.50 17.34
CA HIS A 295 -4.33 3.13 17.89
C HIS A 295 -5.64 2.62 17.28
N ALA A 296 -5.58 1.78 16.23
CA ALA A 296 -6.79 1.32 15.52
C ALA A 296 -7.73 0.48 16.39
N PHE A 297 -7.17 -0.24 17.37
CA PHE A 297 -7.87 -1.14 18.28
C PHE A 297 -7.56 -0.81 19.76
N ALA A 298 -7.24 0.45 20.03
CA ALA A 298 -6.97 0.94 21.37
C ALA A 298 -8.18 1.69 21.92
N TYR A 299 -8.63 1.33 23.12
CA TYR A 299 -9.87 1.85 23.70
C TYR A 299 -9.69 2.34 25.13
N GLU A 300 -10.62 3.21 25.56
CA GLU A 300 -10.70 3.76 26.92
C GLU A 300 -12.06 3.47 27.57
N LEU A 301 -12.98 2.76 26.92
CA LEU A 301 -14.31 2.44 27.45
C LEU A 301 -14.51 0.92 27.54
N PRO A 302 -15.02 0.39 28.67
CA PRO A 302 -15.31 -1.05 28.83
C PRO A 302 -16.22 -1.63 27.76
N GLY A 303 -17.20 -0.84 27.31
CA GLY A 303 -18.15 -1.27 26.27
C GLY A 303 -17.45 -1.62 24.96
N GLN A 304 -16.42 -0.85 24.56
CA GLN A 304 -15.64 -1.11 23.36
C GLN A 304 -14.80 -2.39 23.48
N LEU A 305 -14.30 -2.67 24.69
CA LEU A 305 -13.46 -3.83 24.97
C LEU A 305 -14.28 -5.13 25.14
N SER A 306 -15.52 -5.01 25.64
CA SER A 306 -16.41 -6.13 25.95
C SER A 306 -17.35 -6.50 24.80
N PHE A 307 -17.72 -5.52 23.96
CA PHE A 307 -18.60 -5.68 22.80
C PHE A 307 -17.93 -5.11 21.53
N PRO A 308 -16.75 -5.64 21.14
CA PRO A 308 -15.97 -5.10 20.02
C PRO A 308 -16.77 -5.05 18.71
N GLU A 309 -17.70 -5.97 18.48
CA GLU A 309 -18.54 -6.04 17.28
C GLU A 309 -19.43 -4.80 17.06
N ALA A 310 -19.66 -4.00 18.11
CA ALA A 310 -20.42 -2.75 18.00
C ALA A 310 -19.53 -1.54 17.59
N TYR A 311 -18.21 -1.68 17.67
CA TYR A 311 -17.25 -0.57 17.53
C TYR A 311 -16.14 -0.84 16.51
N GLU A 312 -15.93 -2.09 16.12
CA GLU A 312 -14.88 -2.52 15.19
C GLU A 312 -15.45 -2.86 13.81
N THR A 313 -14.92 -2.20 12.78
CA THR A 313 -15.21 -2.54 11.37
C THR A 313 -14.81 -3.99 11.05
N LEU A 314 -13.73 -4.47 11.66
CA LEU A 314 -13.23 -5.84 11.60
C LEU A 314 -12.50 -6.17 12.91
N PRO A 315 -12.48 -7.44 13.37
CA PRO A 315 -11.72 -7.82 14.55
C PRO A 315 -10.22 -7.53 14.39
N ALA A 316 -9.57 -7.04 15.45
CA ALA A 316 -8.14 -6.69 15.44
C ALA A 316 -7.23 -7.83 14.96
N GLU A 317 -7.58 -9.07 15.34
CA GLU A 317 -6.79 -10.28 15.06
C GLU A 317 -6.76 -10.60 13.56
N VAL A 318 -7.74 -10.12 12.79
CA VAL A 318 -7.77 -10.30 11.32
C VAL A 318 -6.53 -9.69 10.67
N VAL A 319 -6.05 -8.56 11.16
CA VAL A 319 -4.89 -7.84 10.59
C VAL A 319 -3.60 -8.05 11.39
N GLY A 320 -3.58 -9.05 12.29
CA GLY A 320 -2.46 -9.30 13.19
C GLY A 320 -2.28 -8.24 14.28
N ASN A 321 -3.31 -7.45 14.56
CA ASN A 321 -3.31 -6.44 15.60
C ASN A 321 -3.99 -7.00 16.87
N ARG A 322 -4.01 -6.22 17.95
CA ARG A 322 -4.58 -6.62 19.24
C ARG A 322 -5.41 -5.49 19.83
N ARG A 323 -6.53 -5.87 20.46
CA ARG A 323 -7.36 -4.94 21.21
C ARG A 323 -6.71 -4.66 22.55
N GLU A 324 -6.51 -3.39 22.86
CA GLU A 324 -5.79 -2.98 24.07
C GLU A 324 -6.52 -1.85 24.80
N LEU A 325 -6.52 -1.91 26.13
CA LEU A 325 -6.79 -0.73 26.94
C LEU A 325 -5.61 0.23 26.79
N ARG A 326 -5.86 1.49 26.44
CA ARG A 326 -4.85 2.56 26.50
C ARG A 326 -5.47 3.81 27.08
N VAL A 327 -5.33 4.01 28.39
CA VAL A 327 -5.90 5.16 29.10
C VAL A 327 -4.82 5.97 29.80
N ARG A 328 -4.96 7.30 29.80
CA ARG A 328 -4.11 8.18 30.62
C ARG A 328 -4.85 8.64 31.87
N THR A 329 -5.55 9.77 31.78
CA THR A 329 -6.25 10.42 32.91
C THR A 329 -7.76 10.23 32.88
N ARG A 330 -8.34 9.74 31.78
CA ARG A 330 -9.79 9.50 31.62
C ARG A 330 -10.23 8.18 32.26
N LEU A 331 -9.79 7.95 33.50
CA LEU A 331 -10.17 6.77 34.27
C LEU A 331 -11.57 6.97 34.85
N THR A 332 -12.43 5.98 34.67
CA THR A 332 -13.76 5.92 35.30
C THR A 332 -13.83 4.71 36.20
N THR A 333 -14.68 4.75 37.23
CA THR A 333 -14.88 3.61 38.13
C THR A 333 -15.28 2.35 37.35
N ALA A 334 -16.10 2.50 36.29
CA ALA A 334 -16.49 1.40 35.41
C ALA A 334 -15.29 0.81 34.65
N LEU A 335 -14.41 1.65 34.12
CA LEU A 335 -13.19 1.21 33.44
C LEU A 335 -12.24 0.48 34.37
N VAL A 336 -12.03 1.03 35.57
CA VAL A 336 -11.16 0.42 36.58
C VAL A 336 -11.74 -0.90 37.08
N ALA A 337 -13.06 -0.95 37.35
CA ALA A 337 -13.74 -2.20 37.70
C ALA A 337 -13.55 -3.28 36.63
N TRP A 338 -13.77 -2.92 35.36
CA TRP A 338 -13.53 -3.83 34.22
C TRP A 338 -12.07 -4.30 34.15
N ALA A 339 -11.12 -3.38 34.35
CA ALA A 339 -9.70 -3.72 34.30
C ALA A 339 -9.31 -4.71 35.42
N LEU A 340 -9.88 -4.53 36.62
CA LEU A 340 -9.66 -5.40 37.79
C LEU A 340 -10.44 -6.71 37.75
N GLU A 341 -11.40 -6.88 36.85
CA GLU A 341 -12.15 -8.13 36.72
C GLU A 341 -11.20 -9.33 36.54
N GLY A 342 -11.42 -10.38 37.35
CA GLY A 342 -10.59 -11.59 37.35
C GLY A 342 -9.18 -11.43 37.93
N SER A 343 -8.80 -10.25 38.43
CA SER A 343 -7.45 -10.03 39.00
C SER A 343 -7.26 -10.58 40.42
N GLY A 344 -8.35 -10.81 41.16
CA GLY A 344 -8.31 -11.19 42.57
C GLY A 344 -7.96 -10.05 43.54
N VAL A 345 -7.75 -8.83 43.05
CA VAL A 345 -7.44 -7.66 43.89
C VAL A 345 -8.74 -7.10 44.49
N GLY A 346 -8.89 -7.20 45.82
CA GLY A 346 -9.98 -6.59 46.56
C GLY A 346 -9.64 -5.17 47.01
N THR A 347 -10.12 -4.16 46.29
CA THR A 347 -9.93 -2.75 46.62
C THR A 347 -11.23 -1.95 46.50
N ASP A 348 -11.34 -0.83 47.20
CA ASP A 348 -12.38 0.16 46.92
C ASP A 348 -12.10 0.79 45.57
N VAL A 349 -12.87 0.38 44.55
CA VAL A 349 -12.68 0.81 43.17
C VAL A 349 -12.83 2.32 43.02
N GLY A 350 -13.69 2.96 43.81
CA GLY A 350 -13.87 4.42 43.78
C GLY A 350 -12.63 5.14 44.26
N ALA A 351 -12.19 4.82 45.48
CA ALA A 351 -10.99 5.41 46.07
C ALA A 351 -9.72 5.12 45.25
N PHE A 352 -9.59 3.90 44.72
CA PHE A 352 -8.49 3.53 43.84
C PHE A 352 -8.52 4.31 42.52
N THR A 353 -9.71 4.54 41.93
CA THR A 353 -9.84 5.33 40.69
C THR A 353 -9.37 6.77 40.89
N ASP A 354 -9.77 7.40 41.99
CA ASP A 354 -9.36 8.77 42.31
C ASP A 354 -7.85 8.85 42.52
N TRP A 355 -7.29 7.94 43.33
CA TRP A 355 -5.85 7.84 43.58
C TRP A 355 -5.05 7.64 42.29
N LEU A 356 -5.48 6.72 41.43
CA LEU A 356 -4.78 6.44 40.17
C LEU A 356 -4.85 7.64 39.20
N SER A 357 -5.99 8.34 39.19
CA SER A 357 -6.20 9.53 38.36
C SER A 357 -5.33 10.71 38.79
N GLU A 358 -5.16 10.92 40.10
CA GLU A 358 -4.25 11.92 40.66
C GLU A 358 -2.79 11.56 40.35
N ARG A 359 -2.39 10.31 40.62
CA ARG A 359 -1.05 9.80 40.30
C ARG A 359 -0.67 9.98 38.83
N GLN A 360 -1.60 9.70 37.91
CA GLN A 360 -1.36 9.88 36.46
C GLN A 360 -1.21 11.34 36.05
N ARG A 361 -1.91 12.27 36.72
CA ARG A 361 -1.80 13.71 36.47
C ARG A 361 -0.45 14.25 36.96
N ASP A 362 -0.08 13.92 38.18
CA ASP A 362 1.11 14.49 38.83
C ASP A 362 2.42 13.94 38.26
N ALA A 363 2.43 12.65 37.89
CA ALA A 363 3.64 12.00 37.36
C ALA A 363 3.83 12.19 35.85
N GLY A 364 2.86 12.76 35.13
CA GLY A 364 2.84 12.73 33.67
C GLY A 364 2.94 11.29 33.12
N GLY A 365 2.35 10.33 33.85
CA GLY A 365 2.63 8.91 33.71
C GLY A 365 2.36 8.34 32.32
N PRO A 366 2.94 7.18 31.98
CA PRO A 366 2.74 6.52 30.70
C PRO A 366 1.26 6.14 30.51
N LEU A 367 0.89 5.81 29.27
CA LEU A 367 -0.41 5.17 29.02
C LEU A 367 -0.52 3.89 29.84
N LEU A 368 -1.68 3.67 30.45
CA LEU A 368 -1.99 2.47 31.20
C LEU A 368 -2.69 1.46 30.29
N ASP A 369 -2.16 0.25 30.27
CA ASP A 369 -2.88 -0.93 29.84
C ASP A 369 -3.59 -1.61 31.03
N ARG A 370 -4.25 -2.74 30.77
CA ARG A 370 -5.00 -3.48 31.80
C ARG A 370 -4.11 -3.97 32.93
N ASP A 371 -2.89 -4.40 32.61
CA ASP A 371 -1.96 -4.96 33.58
C ASP A 371 -1.31 -3.86 34.43
N ALA A 372 -1.04 -2.69 33.84
CA ALA A 372 -0.60 -1.50 34.54
C ALA A 372 -1.64 -1.02 35.57
N VAL A 373 -2.94 -1.05 35.21
CA VAL A 373 -4.03 -0.75 36.17
C VAL A 373 -4.05 -1.78 37.30
N ARG A 374 -3.94 -3.07 36.99
CA ARG A 374 -3.93 -4.13 38.01
C ARG A 374 -2.73 -4.04 38.95
N LYS A 375 -1.54 -3.74 38.42
CA LYS A 375 -0.33 -3.52 39.21
C LYS A 375 -0.49 -2.31 40.13
N ALA A 376 -1.02 -1.21 39.61
CA ALA A 376 -1.26 -0.01 40.40
C ALA A 376 -2.27 -0.24 41.54
N ALA A 377 -3.21 -1.19 41.39
CA ALA A 377 -4.14 -1.56 42.45
C ALA A 377 -3.47 -2.30 43.60
N VAL A 378 -2.45 -3.12 43.32
CA VAL A 378 -1.62 -3.75 44.35
C VAL A 378 -0.80 -2.68 45.09
N ASP A 379 -0.23 -1.73 44.36
CA ASP A 379 0.50 -0.60 44.96
C ASP A 379 -0.43 0.25 45.87
N PHE A 380 -1.68 0.45 45.45
CA PHE A 380 -2.69 1.16 46.24
C PHE A 380 -3.01 0.46 47.56
N GLN A 381 -3.16 -0.87 47.56
CA GLN A 381 -3.38 -1.65 48.79
C GLN A 381 -2.22 -1.53 49.79
N ALA A 382 -1.00 -1.22 49.34
CA ALA A 382 0.16 -1.06 50.21
C ALA A 382 0.21 0.32 50.89
N VAL A 383 -0.56 1.30 50.42
CA VAL A 383 -0.54 2.68 50.92
C VAL A 383 -1.84 3.12 51.59
N VAL A 384 -2.87 2.26 51.62
CA VAL A 384 -4.19 2.51 52.22
C VAL A 384 -4.45 1.63 53.42
#